data_AF-A0A838EWI7-F1
#
_entry.id   AF-A0A838EWI7-F1
#
_cell.length_a   1.000
_cell.length_b   1.000
_cell.length_c   1.000
_cell.angle_alpha   90.00
_cell.angle_beta   90.00
_cell.angle_gamma   90.00
#
_symmetry.space_group_name_H-M   'P 1'
#
loop_
_entity.id
_entity.type
_entity.pdbx_description
1 polymer ?
#
loop_
_entity_poly.entity_id
_entity_poly.type
_entity_poly.pdbx_seq_one_letter_code
_entity_poly.pdbx_strand_id
1 'polypeptide(L)'
;MNKFLFLTLLVLPQAYGAVLSHVTDDYKYQDAPEYQVILSQLKTLGDFSAKTSPAPSPDKTMSRGAQVVAEAKAKNKAFIAQQNRENKVLEASNDNLSEMDRLKLEDKKTREGWKKEIIETRKQWQREQDIFLGKIKVYKENTFVMPIKNETIIEAKFLPQLPEVHMVNAAFQVPIRDQFARPTCSAFAGVRAIEVLLAQNKLNHDLSEQYFYWASKPDCHQSPCTQKGSWVNNAYRFSQKHKEIDIPLENNCSYQTKGMDLNETQIPLPSNCHQGTVKVVSFEDVRTLVNVIEKLKQNIPVIMAAKLTENFYKNQGLVSLGEADKKLGVGLDQHALGHAFLAVGLMELPEKIKTQEGSFCIVIANSWGKGWGAGGYSCLTEKWLTKYRQPAPFAAVTHISVR
;
A
#
# COMPACT_ATOMS: atom_id res chain seq x y z
N MET A 1 45.69 54.37 -18.41
CA MET A 1 44.35 54.37 -17.80
C MET A 1 43.68 53.03 -18.08
N ASN A 2 43.73 52.12 -17.11
CA ASN A 2 43.17 50.77 -17.22
C ASN A 2 41.64 50.81 -17.09
N LYS A 3 40.91 50.25 -18.05
CA LYS A 3 39.50 49.87 -17.89
C LYS A 3 39.40 48.36 -17.77
N PHE A 4 39.18 47.90 -16.54
CA PHE A 4 38.75 46.54 -16.22
C PHE A 4 37.28 46.40 -16.63
N LEU A 5 37.00 45.48 -17.56
CA LEU A 5 35.66 45.03 -17.88
C LEU A 5 35.36 43.82 -16.97
N PHE A 6 34.47 43.99 -16.01
CA PHE A 6 33.97 42.89 -15.17
C PHE A 6 33.04 42.01 -16.02
N LEU A 7 33.50 40.79 -16.34
CA LEU A 7 32.70 39.74 -16.94
C LEU A 7 31.97 39.01 -15.79
N THR A 8 30.72 39.36 -15.55
CA THR A 8 29.87 38.66 -14.58
C THR A 8 29.49 37.30 -15.18
N LEU A 9 30.18 36.23 -14.77
CA LEU A 9 29.76 34.85 -15.04
C LEU A 9 28.44 34.59 -14.29
N LEU A 10 27.34 34.59 -15.03
CA LEU A 10 26.08 33.96 -14.63
C LEU A 10 26.32 32.45 -14.58
N VAL A 11 26.58 31.93 -13.39
CA VAL A 11 26.53 30.49 -13.11
C VAL A 11 25.06 30.07 -13.15
N LEU A 12 24.62 29.55 -14.30
CA LEU A 12 23.36 28.83 -14.40
C LEU A 12 23.45 27.60 -13.48
N PRO A 13 22.49 27.38 -12.55
CA PRO A 13 22.44 26.12 -11.82
C PRO A 13 22.12 25.02 -12.84
N GLN A 14 23.10 24.15 -13.10
CA GLN A 14 22.87 22.88 -13.79
C GLN A 14 21.91 22.07 -12.91
N ALA A 15 20.62 22.09 -13.24
CA ALA A 15 19.67 21.10 -12.75
C ALA A 15 20.10 19.76 -13.36
N TYR A 16 20.91 19.00 -12.63
CA TYR A 16 21.14 17.59 -12.91
C TYR A 16 19.83 16.86 -12.63
N GLY A 17 18.98 16.74 -13.65
CA GLY A 17 17.86 15.80 -13.63
C GLY A 17 18.45 14.39 -13.62
N ALA A 18 18.84 13.91 -12.44
CA ALA A 18 19.24 12.52 -12.26
C ALA A 18 18.01 11.65 -12.50
N VAL A 19 18.00 10.96 -13.65
CA VAL A 19 17.05 9.88 -13.89
C VAL A 19 17.36 8.80 -12.87
N LEU A 20 16.43 8.57 -11.95
CA LEU A 20 16.57 7.58 -10.90
C LEU A 20 16.72 6.18 -11.53
N SER A 21 17.94 5.63 -11.50
CA SER A 21 18.21 4.25 -11.90
C SER A 21 17.94 3.32 -10.72
N HIS A 22 17.14 2.26 -10.94
CA HIS A 22 16.78 1.29 -9.90
C HIS A 22 18.00 0.79 -9.11
N VAL A 23 18.02 1.06 -7.81
CA VAL A 23 19.00 0.46 -6.88
C VAL A 23 18.42 -0.86 -6.37
N THR A 24 19.01 -1.98 -6.78
CA THR A 24 18.60 -3.31 -6.32
C THR A 24 19.28 -3.64 -5.00
N ASP A 25 18.61 -3.39 -3.88
CA ASP A 25 18.99 -3.90 -2.54
C ASP A 25 17.96 -4.92 -2.03
N ASP A 26 18.39 -5.72 -1.03
CA ASP A 26 17.72 -6.82 -0.33
C ASP A 26 16.41 -6.45 0.42
N TYR A 27 15.50 -5.71 -0.21
CA TYR A 27 14.16 -5.50 0.34
C TYR A 27 13.37 -6.81 0.32
N LYS A 28 13.14 -7.38 1.51
CA LYS A 28 12.35 -8.59 1.70
C LYS A 28 10.93 -8.22 2.09
N TYR A 29 10.06 -8.04 1.11
CA TYR A 29 8.62 -7.85 1.35
C TYR A 29 8.01 -8.99 2.20
N GLN A 30 8.65 -10.16 2.21
CA GLN A 30 8.26 -11.30 3.02
C GLN A 30 8.28 -10.97 4.51
N ASP A 31 9.13 -10.06 4.96
CA ASP A 31 9.22 -9.70 6.37
C ASP A 31 8.19 -8.63 6.77
N ALA A 32 7.48 -8.04 5.80
CA ALA A 32 6.44 -7.06 6.08
C ALA A 32 5.25 -7.72 6.81
N PRO A 33 4.85 -7.21 7.98
CA PRO A 33 3.75 -7.79 8.75
C PRO A 33 2.42 -7.74 7.97
N GLU A 34 2.23 -6.76 7.08
CA GLU A 34 1.02 -6.59 6.28
C GLU A 34 0.88 -7.73 5.28
N TYR A 35 1.98 -8.04 4.58
CA TYR A 35 2.07 -9.18 3.70
C TYR A 35 1.80 -10.50 4.45
N GLN A 36 2.39 -10.69 5.62
CA GLN A 36 2.19 -11.90 6.41
C GLN A 36 0.73 -12.09 6.83
N VAL A 37 0.01 -11.02 7.17
CA VAL A 37 -1.43 -11.10 7.49
C VAL A 37 -2.25 -11.46 6.26
N ILE A 38 -2.03 -10.79 5.12
CA ILE A 38 -2.74 -11.09 3.86
C ILE A 38 -2.49 -12.55 3.45
N LEU A 39 -1.23 -12.99 3.46
CA LEU A 39 -0.87 -14.36 3.13
C LEU A 39 -1.50 -15.38 4.09
N SER A 40 -1.53 -15.08 5.39
CA SER A 40 -2.17 -15.96 6.37
C SER A 40 -3.67 -16.12 6.11
N GLN A 41 -4.35 -15.06 5.69
CA GLN A 41 -5.77 -15.11 5.33
C GLN A 41 -5.99 -15.93 4.06
N LEU A 42 -5.15 -15.79 3.03
CA LEU A 42 -5.25 -16.61 1.83
C LEU A 42 -5.03 -18.10 2.11
N LYS A 43 -4.06 -18.43 2.99
CA LYS A 43 -3.78 -19.83 3.39
C LYS A 43 -4.96 -20.52 4.08
N THR A 44 -5.88 -19.79 4.73
CA THR A 44 -7.08 -20.41 5.31
C THR A 44 -8.10 -20.83 4.25
N LEU A 45 -7.99 -20.29 3.03
CA LEU A 45 -8.90 -20.57 1.92
C LEU A 45 -8.46 -21.76 1.05
N GLY A 46 -7.25 -22.29 1.26
CA GLY A 46 -6.78 -23.51 0.61
C GLY A 46 -5.30 -23.50 0.28
N ASP A 47 -4.87 -24.56 -0.40
CA ASP A 47 -3.50 -24.70 -0.89
C ASP A 47 -3.31 -23.92 -2.20
N PHE A 48 -2.09 -23.42 -2.39
CA PHE A 48 -1.64 -22.82 -3.64
C PHE A 48 -1.30 -23.92 -4.64
N SER A 49 -1.25 -23.59 -5.93
CA SER A 49 -0.90 -24.54 -6.98
C SER A 49 0.42 -25.23 -6.66
N ALA A 50 0.43 -26.57 -6.63
CA ALA A 50 1.64 -27.33 -6.41
C ALA A 50 2.54 -27.19 -7.65
N LYS A 51 3.55 -26.31 -7.59
CA LYS A 51 4.64 -26.35 -8.57
C LYS A 51 5.49 -27.57 -8.24
N THR A 52 5.59 -28.50 -9.19
CA THR A 52 6.34 -29.75 -9.08
C THR A 52 7.77 -29.51 -8.58
N SER A 53 7.99 -29.74 -7.29
CA SER A 53 9.28 -30.12 -6.72
C SER A 53 9.27 -31.64 -6.47
N PRO A 54 10.43 -32.34 -6.48
CA PRO A 54 10.47 -33.80 -6.41
C PRO A 54 9.81 -34.31 -5.12
N ALA A 55 8.96 -35.33 -5.27
CA ALA A 55 8.18 -35.89 -4.17
C ALA A 55 9.07 -36.41 -3.03
N PRO A 56 8.80 -36.06 -1.77
CA PRO A 56 9.27 -36.83 -0.63
C PRO A 56 8.43 -38.11 -0.50
N SER A 57 9.09 -39.20 -0.12
CA SER A 57 8.52 -40.53 0.10
C SER A 57 7.45 -40.55 1.19
N PRO A 58 6.46 -41.46 1.10
CA PRO A 58 5.38 -41.52 2.08
C PRO A 58 5.83 -42.26 3.34
N ASP A 59 5.35 -41.83 4.52
CA ASP A 59 4.77 -42.82 5.43
C ASP A 59 3.75 -42.26 6.44
N LYS A 60 2.74 -43.12 6.63
CA LYS A 60 1.83 -43.36 7.76
C LYS A 60 0.99 -42.26 8.41
N THR A 61 -0.30 -42.48 8.20
CA THR A 61 -1.44 -42.22 9.08
C THR A 61 -1.16 -42.36 10.58
N MET A 62 -1.68 -41.43 11.37
CA MET A 62 -2.17 -41.74 12.72
C MET A 62 -3.31 -40.81 13.16
N SER A 63 -4.35 -41.40 13.75
CA SER A 63 -5.27 -40.77 14.69
C SER A 63 -4.83 -41.12 16.12
N ARG A 64 -4.52 -40.10 16.93
CA ARG A 64 -4.50 -40.06 18.42
C ARG A 64 -4.19 -38.63 18.90
N GLY A 65 -4.48 -37.62 18.08
CA GLY A 65 -3.88 -36.29 18.21
C GLY A 65 -4.45 -35.42 19.33
N ALA A 66 -5.73 -35.55 19.65
CA ALA A 66 -6.39 -34.62 20.56
C ALA A 66 -6.04 -34.84 22.05
N GLN A 67 -5.76 -36.08 22.48
CA GLN A 67 -5.38 -36.38 23.87
C GLN A 67 -3.90 -36.11 24.15
N VAL A 68 -3.03 -36.36 23.17
CA VAL A 68 -1.58 -36.09 23.27
C VAL A 68 -1.30 -34.57 23.32
N VAL A 69 -2.11 -33.74 22.66
CA VAL A 69 -1.93 -32.26 22.67
C VAL A 69 -2.19 -31.64 24.04
N ALA A 70 -3.07 -32.21 24.87
CA ALA A 70 -3.34 -31.72 26.23
C ALA A 70 -2.22 -32.10 27.22
N GLU A 71 -1.74 -33.34 27.19
CA GLU A 71 -0.57 -33.78 27.98
C GLU A 71 0.72 -33.10 27.52
N ALA A 72 0.90 -32.90 26.21
CA ALA A 72 2.03 -32.16 25.66
C ALA A 72 2.02 -30.69 26.09
N LYS A 73 0.85 -30.03 26.17
CA LYS A 73 0.74 -28.66 26.69
C LYS A 73 1.11 -28.56 28.18
N ALA A 74 0.74 -29.54 28.99
CA ALA A 74 1.11 -29.58 30.42
C ALA A 74 2.62 -29.83 30.61
N LYS A 75 3.19 -30.79 29.87
CA LYS A 75 4.64 -31.05 29.88
C LYS A 75 5.45 -29.87 29.32
N ASN A 76 4.96 -29.18 28.28
CA ASN A 76 5.61 -27.97 27.77
C ASN A 76 5.58 -26.83 28.78
N LYS A 77 4.50 -26.66 29.55
CA LYS A 77 4.41 -25.61 30.57
C LYS A 77 5.39 -25.86 31.73
N ALA A 78 5.55 -27.12 32.13
CA ALA A 78 6.55 -27.51 33.13
C ALA A 78 7.99 -27.39 32.60
N PHE A 79 8.23 -27.79 31.35
CA PHE A 79 9.52 -27.66 30.67
C PHE A 79 9.91 -26.20 30.48
N ILE A 80 8.99 -25.31 30.07
CA ILE A 80 9.24 -23.86 29.97
C ILE A 80 9.51 -23.27 31.35
N ALA A 81 8.82 -23.70 32.40
CA ALA A 81 9.09 -23.23 33.76
C ALA A 81 10.47 -23.68 34.28
N GLN A 82 10.92 -24.88 33.93
CA GLN A 82 12.25 -25.38 34.24
C GLN A 82 13.33 -24.67 33.42
N GLN A 83 13.12 -24.51 32.11
CA GLN A 83 14.02 -23.80 31.22
C GLN A 83 14.14 -22.31 31.60
N ASN A 84 13.07 -21.68 32.09
CA ASN A 84 13.13 -20.30 32.60
C ASN A 84 13.90 -20.19 33.92
N ARG A 85 13.94 -21.24 34.76
CA ARG A 85 14.79 -21.30 35.95
C ARG A 85 16.26 -21.53 35.58
N GLU A 86 16.53 -22.40 34.61
CA GLU A 86 17.88 -22.67 34.09
C GLU A 86 18.44 -21.46 33.31
N ASN A 87 17.63 -20.75 32.53
CA ASN A 87 18.02 -19.52 31.84
C ASN A 87 18.37 -18.39 32.82
N LYS A 88 17.68 -18.29 33.97
CA LYS A 88 18.05 -17.36 35.06
C LYS A 88 19.41 -17.67 35.70
N VAL A 89 19.87 -18.92 35.61
CA VAL A 89 21.20 -19.34 36.09
C VAL A 89 22.26 -19.15 35.01
N LEU A 90 21.93 -19.33 33.72
CA LEU A 90 22.82 -19.07 32.58
C LEU A 90 23.06 -17.59 32.30
N GLU A 91 22.10 -16.71 32.62
CA GLU A 91 22.28 -15.24 32.54
C GLU A 91 23.41 -14.72 33.46
N ALA A 92 23.88 -15.53 34.42
CA ALA A 92 24.98 -15.18 35.33
C ALA A 92 26.38 -15.65 34.87
N SER A 93 26.50 -16.37 33.75
CA SER A 93 27.77 -16.95 33.28
C SER A 93 27.92 -16.80 31.76
N ASN A 94 28.13 -15.56 31.30
CA ASN A 94 28.23 -15.24 29.87
C ASN A 94 29.61 -15.57 29.24
N ASP A 95 30.62 -15.93 30.04
CA ASP A 95 32.03 -16.02 29.57
C ASP A 95 32.49 -17.43 29.14
N ASN A 96 31.67 -18.48 29.30
CA ASN A 96 32.07 -19.88 29.02
C ASN A 96 31.16 -20.62 28.02
N LEU A 97 30.30 -19.93 27.27
CA LEU A 97 29.46 -20.59 26.27
C LEU A 97 30.26 -20.98 25.02
N SER A 98 30.03 -22.19 24.53
CA SER A 98 30.54 -22.61 23.22
C SER A 98 29.97 -21.71 22.12
N GLU A 99 30.70 -21.55 21.01
CA GLU A 99 30.25 -20.74 19.87
C GLU A 99 28.86 -21.18 19.36
N MET A 100 28.60 -22.48 19.34
CA MET A 100 27.30 -23.03 18.96
C MET A 100 26.17 -22.67 19.94
N ASP A 101 26.45 -22.62 21.24
CA ASP A 101 25.44 -22.23 22.23
C ASP A 101 25.17 -20.72 22.19
N ARG A 102 26.19 -19.91 21.88
CA ARG A 102 26.03 -18.47 21.61
C ARG A 102 25.13 -18.25 20.39
N LEU A 103 25.37 -18.94 19.27
CA LEU A 103 24.55 -18.85 18.07
C LEU A 103 23.11 -19.31 18.31
N LYS A 104 22.89 -20.40 19.06
CA LYS A 104 21.53 -20.84 19.44
C LYS A 104 20.81 -19.82 20.32
N LEU A 105 21.53 -19.21 21.28
CA LEU A 105 20.97 -18.18 22.14
C LEU A 105 20.61 -16.92 21.34
N GLU A 106 21.44 -16.54 20.39
CA GLU A 106 21.20 -15.42 19.47
C GLU A 106 20.01 -15.69 18.54
N ASP A 107 19.92 -16.87 17.92
CA ASP A 107 18.75 -17.28 17.12
C ASP A 107 17.47 -17.27 17.97
N LYS A 108 17.52 -17.79 19.19
CA LYS A 108 16.38 -17.76 20.13
C LYS A 108 15.96 -16.31 20.45
N LYS A 109 16.91 -15.44 20.83
CA LYS A 109 16.66 -14.03 21.12
C LYS A 109 16.07 -13.30 19.92
N THR A 110 16.60 -13.53 18.73
CA THR A 110 16.11 -12.95 17.48
C THR A 110 14.67 -13.39 17.20
N ARG A 111 14.37 -14.69 17.30
CA ARG A 111 13.00 -15.21 17.10
C ARG A 111 12.00 -14.70 18.15
N GLU A 112 12.42 -14.59 19.41
CA GLU A 112 11.59 -14.02 20.47
C GLU A 112 11.34 -12.52 20.25
N GLY A 113 12.36 -11.79 19.78
CA GLY A 113 12.25 -10.40 19.34
C GLY A 113 11.21 -10.23 18.23
N TRP A 114 11.30 -11.02 17.16
CA TRP A 114 10.33 -10.99 16.06
C TRP A 114 8.91 -11.33 16.50
N LYS A 115 8.75 -12.35 17.38
CA LYS A 115 7.42 -12.68 17.94
C LYS A 115 6.84 -11.52 18.73
N LYS A 116 7.66 -10.84 19.54
CA LYS A 116 7.23 -9.68 20.33
C LYS A 116 6.82 -8.53 19.41
N GLU A 117 7.61 -8.23 18.39
CA GLU A 117 7.32 -7.20 17.39
C GLU A 117 5.99 -7.48 16.67
N ILE A 118 5.77 -8.71 16.19
CA ILE A 118 4.50 -9.12 15.55
C ILE A 118 3.31 -8.91 16.49
N ILE A 119 3.44 -9.28 17.76
CA ILE A 119 2.37 -9.11 18.76
C ILE A 119 2.06 -7.63 18.98
N GLU A 120 3.08 -6.79 19.13
CA GLU A 120 2.89 -5.35 19.35
C GLU A 120 2.30 -4.65 18.11
N THR A 121 2.77 -5.01 16.92
CA THR A 121 2.20 -4.52 15.65
C THR A 121 0.73 -4.89 15.52
N ARG A 122 0.35 -6.14 15.82
CA ARG A 122 -1.06 -6.57 15.80
C ARG A 122 -1.92 -5.84 16.84
N LYS A 123 -1.40 -5.60 18.04
CA LYS A 123 -2.09 -4.80 19.07
C LYS A 123 -2.26 -3.34 18.64
N GLN A 124 -1.28 -2.78 17.94
CA GLN A 124 -1.40 -1.43 17.36
C GLN A 124 -2.50 -1.43 16.30
N TRP A 125 -2.49 -2.38 15.36
CA TRP A 125 -3.50 -2.44 14.31
C TRP A 125 -4.90 -2.68 14.83
N GLN A 126 -5.07 -3.47 15.89
CA GLN A 126 -6.38 -3.62 16.52
C GLN A 126 -6.90 -2.27 17.04
N ARG A 127 -6.05 -1.48 17.72
CA ARG A 127 -6.41 -0.14 18.20
C ARG A 127 -6.77 0.80 17.05
N GLU A 128 -5.96 0.80 16.00
CA GLU A 128 -6.23 1.58 14.79
C GLU A 128 -7.52 1.14 14.09
N GLN A 129 -7.79 -0.17 14.07
CA GLN A 129 -9.01 -0.73 13.49
C GLN A 129 -10.23 -0.28 14.28
N ASP A 130 -10.19 -0.29 15.61
CA ASP A 130 -11.30 0.20 16.43
C ASP A 130 -11.59 1.69 16.15
N ILE A 131 -10.54 2.52 16.00
CA ILE A 131 -10.65 3.92 15.60
C ILE A 131 -11.27 4.05 14.20
N PHE A 132 -10.78 3.27 13.23
CA PHE A 132 -11.28 3.26 11.85
C PHE A 132 -12.76 2.84 11.79
N LEU A 133 -13.14 1.78 12.50
CA LEU A 133 -14.52 1.28 12.56
C LEU A 133 -15.48 2.35 13.12
N GLY A 134 -15.03 3.13 14.11
CA GLY A 134 -15.76 4.29 14.63
C GLY A 134 -15.93 5.44 13.63
N LYS A 135 -15.09 5.50 12.58
CA LYS A 135 -15.11 6.53 11.53
C LYS A 135 -15.70 6.07 10.20
N ILE A 136 -16.16 4.82 10.05
CA ILE A 136 -16.67 4.29 8.76
C ILE A 136 -17.70 5.21 8.10
N LYS A 137 -18.63 5.77 8.89
CA LYS A 137 -19.66 6.69 8.39
C LYS A 137 -19.03 7.91 7.70
N VAL A 138 -17.98 8.47 8.29
CA VAL A 138 -17.25 9.63 7.74
C VAL A 138 -16.61 9.30 6.39
N TYR A 139 -16.00 8.12 6.24
CA TYR A 139 -15.44 7.71 4.95
C TYR A 139 -16.53 7.49 3.90
N LYS A 140 -17.64 6.82 4.27
CA LYS A 140 -18.78 6.59 3.36
C LYS A 140 -19.34 7.91 2.81
N GLU A 141 -19.55 8.90 3.66
CA GLU A 141 -20.10 10.22 3.30
C GLU A 141 -19.16 11.07 2.41
N ASN A 142 -17.88 10.71 2.33
CA ASN A 142 -16.87 11.40 1.53
C ASN A 142 -16.41 10.64 0.29
N THR A 143 -17.04 9.51 0.00
CA THR A 143 -17.07 8.96 -1.36
C THR A 143 -18.07 9.76 -2.22
N PHE A 144 -17.88 9.80 -3.53
CA PHE A 144 -18.74 10.58 -4.44
C PHE A 144 -18.91 9.87 -5.79
N VAL A 145 -19.95 10.24 -6.54
CA VAL A 145 -20.12 9.75 -7.92
C VAL A 145 -19.08 10.47 -8.77
N MET A 146 -18.11 9.73 -9.30
CA MET A 146 -17.16 10.32 -10.22
C MET A 146 -17.87 10.65 -11.54
N PRO A 147 -17.63 11.84 -12.13
CA PRO A 147 -18.11 12.14 -13.47
C PRO A 147 -17.26 11.36 -14.49
N ILE A 148 -17.64 10.10 -14.75
CA ILE A 148 -16.91 9.22 -15.65
C ILE A 148 -17.54 9.28 -17.04
N LYS A 149 -16.72 9.54 -18.05
CA LYS A 149 -17.10 9.23 -19.43
C LYS A 149 -17.00 7.71 -19.58
N ASN A 150 -18.13 7.02 -19.67
CA ASN A 150 -18.15 5.57 -19.80
C ASN A 150 -17.30 5.14 -21.01
N GLU A 151 -16.19 4.45 -20.75
CA GLU A 151 -15.37 3.83 -21.78
C GLU A 151 -15.59 2.31 -21.75
N THR A 152 -15.77 1.72 -22.93
CA THR A 152 -15.82 0.26 -23.07
C THR A 152 -14.40 -0.28 -22.96
N ILE A 153 -14.09 -0.93 -21.83
CA ILE A 153 -12.81 -1.59 -21.61
C ILE A 153 -12.98 -3.07 -21.96
N ILE A 154 -12.20 -3.53 -22.94
CA ILE A 154 -12.15 -4.93 -23.33
C ILE A 154 -10.93 -5.54 -22.63
N GLU A 155 -11.18 -6.39 -21.64
CA GLU A 155 -10.10 -7.14 -20.98
C GLU A 155 -9.47 -8.13 -21.97
N ALA A 156 -8.15 -8.28 -21.91
CA ALA A 156 -7.45 -9.26 -22.72
C ALA A 156 -7.84 -10.68 -22.27
N LYS A 157 -8.11 -11.56 -23.24
CA LYS A 157 -8.44 -12.97 -22.95
C LYS A 157 -7.24 -13.78 -22.44
N PHE A 158 -6.03 -13.30 -22.68
CA PHE A 158 -4.79 -13.93 -22.25
C PHE A 158 -4.28 -13.26 -20.99
N LEU A 159 -4.15 -14.03 -19.91
CA LEU A 159 -3.42 -13.60 -18.73
C LEU A 159 -1.94 -13.94 -18.91
N PRO A 160 -1.01 -13.00 -18.63
CA PRO A 160 0.40 -13.30 -18.61
C PRO A 160 0.68 -14.34 -17.51
N GLN A 161 1.82 -15.04 -17.61
CA GLN A 161 2.25 -15.94 -16.55
C GLN A 161 2.34 -15.19 -15.22
N LEU A 162 1.53 -15.62 -14.25
CA LEU A 162 1.44 -14.98 -12.94
C LEU A 162 2.55 -15.51 -12.02
N PRO A 163 3.32 -14.63 -11.36
CA PRO A 163 4.14 -15.04 -10.24
C PRO A 163 3.24 -15.48 -9.07
N GLU A 164 3.74 -16.35 -8.20
CA GLU A 164 3.01 -16.74 -6.97
C GLU A 164 2.76 -15.51 -6.10
N VAL A 165 3.81 -14.68 -5.92
CA VAL A 165 3.75 -13.37 -5.30
C VAL A 165 4.72 -12.44 -6.01
N HIS A 166 4.29 -11.21 -6.25
CA HIS A 166 5.15 -10.11 -6.64
C HIS A 166 4.72 -8.84 -5.90
N MET A 167 5.66 -8.17 -5.26
CA MET A 167 5.43 -6.89 -4.59
C MET A 167 6.32 -5.83 -5.23
N VAL A 168 5.75 -4.66 -5.47
CA VAL A 168 6.50 -3.48 -5.89
C VAL A 168 7.53 -3.16 -4.81
N ASN A 169 8.79 -3.05 -5.21
CA ASN A 169 9.89 -2.76 -4.29
C ASN A 169 9.60 -1.50 -3.44
N ALA A 170 10.00 -1.56 -2.17
CA ALA A 170 9.81 -0.51 -1.17
C ALA A 170 8.34 -0.11 -0.86
N ALA A 171 7.34 -0.80 -1.42
CA ALA A 171 5.94 -0.40 -1.25
C ALA A 171 5.44 -0.43 0.20
N PHE A 172 5.92 -1.36 1.03
CA PHE A 172 5.60 -1.40 2.47
C PHE A 172 6.44 -0.44 3.31
N GLN A 173 7.49 0.17 2.75
CA GLN A 173 8.32 1.15 3.48
C GLN A 173 7.67 2.53 3.55
N VAL A 174 6.81 2.86 2.58
CA VAL A 174 6.05 4.12 2.57
C VAL A 174 4.92 4.04 3.60
N PRO A 175 4.88 4.91 4.62
CA PRO A 175 3.85 4.85 5.66
C PRO A 175 2.43 4.99 5.11
N ILE A 176 1.46 4.26 5.66
CA ILE A 176 0.04 4.45 5.35
C ILE A 176 -0.46 5.74 6.02
N ARG A 177 -1.15 6.57 5.25
CA ARG A 177 -1.79 7.81 5.71
C ARG A 177 -3.31 7.70 5.76
N ASP A 178 -3.95 8.73 6.32
CA ASP A 178 -5.39 8.85 6.45
C ASP A 178 -5.85 10.16 5.79
N GLN A 179 -6.72 10.04 4.79
CA GLN A 179 -7.35 11.19 4.13
C GLN A 179 -8.45 11.84 4.99
N PHE A 180 -8.87 11.15 6.06
CA PHE A 180 -9.94 11.53 6.96
C PHE A 180 -11.27 11.81 6.22
N ALA A 181 -11.90 12.94 6.53
CA ALA A 181 -13.24 13.31 6.08
C ALA A 181 -13.24 14.08 4.76
N ARG A 182 -12.18 13.96 3.94
CA ARG A 182 -12.10 14.68 2.67
C ARG A 182 -12.08 13.74 1.48
N PRO A 183 -12.67 14.14 0.34
CA PRO A 183 -12.74 13.35 -0.89
C PRO A 183 -11.41 13.41 -1.69
N THR A 184 -10.28 13.14 -1.05
CA THR A 184 -8.92 13.36 -1.59
C THR A 184 -8.18 12.07 -1.98
N CYS A 185 -8.88 10.94 -2.06
CA CYS A 185 -8.29 9.62 -2.28
C CYS A 185 -7.35 9.52 -3.50
N SER A 186 -7.68 10.20 -4.60
CA SER A 186 -6.84 10.25 -5.81
C SER A 186 -5.52 11.00 -5.59
N ALA A 187 -5.52 12.02 -4.72
CA ALA A 187 -4.30 12.73 -4.35
C ALA A 187 -3.40 11.86 -3.47
N PHE A 188 -3.96 11.18 -2.46
CA PHE A 188 -3.22 10.23 -1.64
C PHE A 188 -2.63 9.08 -2.46
N ALA A 189 -3.41 8.48 -3.37
CA ALA A 189 -2.91 7.42 -4.23
C ALA A 189 -1.81 7.93 -5.18
N GLY A 190 -1.98 9.14 -5.73
CA GLY A 190 -1.02 9.77 -6.64
C GLY A 190 0.31 10.14 -5.98
N VAL A 191 0.25 10.74 -4.79
CA VAL A 191 1.42 11.07 -3.96
C VAL A 191 2.14 9.80 -3.54
N ARG A 192 1.42 8.82 -2.98
CA ARG A 192 2.01 7.55 -2.56
C ARG A 192 2.73 6.84 -3.72
N ALA A 193 2.20 6.88 -4.93
CA ALA A 193 2.86 6.29 -6.09
C ALA A 193 4.24 6.91 -6.35
N ILE A 194 4.35 8.23 -6.21
CA ILE A 194 5.62 8.96 -6.32
C ILE A 194 6.55 8.59 -5.17
N GLU A 195 6.05 8.57 -3.93
CA GLU A 195 6.85 8.19 -2.75
C GLU A 195 7.39 6.77 -2.82
N VAL A 196 6.63 5.83 -3.40
CA VAL A 196 7.12 4.46 -3.65
C VAL A 196 8.28 4.48 -4.65
N LEU A 197 8.18 5.24 -5.74
CA LEU A 197 9.30 5.39 -6.69
C LEU A 197 10.53 6.05 -6.04
N LEU A 198 10.35 7.01 -5.13
CA LEU A 198 11.44 7.61 -4.36
C LEU A 198 12.08 6.58 -3.43
N ALA A 199 11.27 5.81 -2.70
CA ALA A 199 11.75 4.80 -1.76
C ALA A 199 12.51 3.66 -2.46
N GLN A 200 12.11 3.28 -3.68
CA GLN A 200 12.87 2.37 -4.54
C GLN A 200 14.29 2.87 -4.87
N ASN A 201 14.51 4.17 -4.75
CA ASN A 201 15.79 4.82 -4.97
C ASN A 201 16.40 5.34 -3.66
N LYS A 202 15.96 4.81 -2.51
CA LYS A 202 16.44 5.15 -1.16
C LYS A 202 16.22 6.61 -0.77
N LEU A 203 15.31 7.30 -1.45
CA LEU A 203 14.87 8.65 -1.10
C LEU A 203 13.59 8.55 -0.28
N ASN A 204 13.63 9.09 0.94
CA ASN A 204 12.44 9.18 1.78
C ASN A 204 11.96 10.62 1.80
N HIS A 205 10.91 10.92 1.04
CA HIS A 205 10.28 12.22 1.02
C HIS A 205 8.81 12.07 1.37
N ASP A 206 8.41 12.83 2.37
CA ASP A 206 7.03 12.99 2.78
C ASP A 206 6.43 14.12 1.94
N LEU A 207 5.71 13.77 0.86
CA LEU A 207 5.18 14.73 -0.12
C LEU A 207 3.76 15.18 0.26
N SER A 208 3.37 16.37 -0.20
CA SER A 208 2.09 16.99 0.16
C SER A 208 0.90 16.49 -0.67
N GLU A 209 -0.06 15.82 -0.02
CA GLU A 209 -1.38 15.58 -0.62
C GLU A 209 -2.21 16.85 -0.78
N GLN A 210 -2.00 17.86 0.07
CA GLN A 210 -2.73 19.13 -0.03
C GLN A 210 -2.43 19.84 -1.36
N TYR A 211 -1.15 19.99 -1.68
CA TYR A 211 -0.70 20.57 -2.93
C TYR A 211 -1.17 19.73 -4.12
N PHE A 212 -0.99 18.42 -4.02
CA PHE A 212 -1.33 17.52 -5.11
C PHE A 212 -2.84 17.52 -5.40
N TYR A 213 -3.68 17.63 -4.35
CA TYR A 213 -5.13 17.79 -4.51
C TYR A 213 -5.49 19.13 -5.15
N TRP A 214 -4.88 20.24 -4.75
CA TRP A 214 -5.04 21.53 -5.41
C TRP A 214 -4.68 21.43 -6.90
N ALA A 215 -3.49 20.90 -7.23
CA ALA A 215 -2.99 20.73 -8.60
C ALA A 215 -3.89 19.84 -9.48
N SER A 216 -4.66 18.93 -8.86
CA SER A 216 -5.60 18.06 -9.57
C SER A 216 -6.92 18.76 -9.97
N LYS A 217 -7.12 20.01 -9.54
CA LYS A 217 -8.35 20.78 -9.72
C LYS A 217 -8.05 22.16 -10.34
N PRO A 218 -7.71 22.22 -11.64
CA PRO A 218 -7.29 23.46 -12.31
C PRO A 218 -8.31 24.60 -12.21
N ASP A 219 -9.60 24.28 -12.28
CA ASP A 219 -10.69 25.26 -12.17
C ASP A 219 -10.79 25.89 -10.76
N CYS A 220 -10.10 25.31 -9.78
CA CYS A 220 -10.09 25.75 -8.38
C CYS A 220 -8.78 26.44 -7.99
N HIS A 221 -7.91 26.79 -8.95
CA HIS A 221 -6.63 27.43 -8.64
C HIS A 221 -6.78 28.91 -8.30
N GLN A 222 -7.71 29.61 -8.95
CA GLN A 222 -7.89 31.07 -8.81
C GLN A 222 -9.12 31.45 -8.00
N SER A 223 -10.08 30.52 -7.83
CA SER A 223 -11.31 30.75 -7.09
C SER A 223 -11.70 29.50 -6.29
N PRO A 224 -12.26 29.66 -5.07
CA PRO A 224 -12.75 28.53 -4.29
C PRO A 224 -13.77 27.70 -5.07
N CYS A 225 -13.77 26.39 -4.85
CA CYS A 225 -14.73 25.49 -5.48
C CYS A 225 -15.30 24.49 -4.48
N THR A 226 -16.50 24.00 -4.77
CA THR A 226 -17.27 23.08 -3.91
C THR A 226 -17.23 21.63 -4.39
N GLN A 227 -16.77 21.40 -5.62
CA GLN A 227 -16.84 20.08 -6.22
C GLN A 227 -15.93 19.11 -5.48
N LYS A 228 -16.51 18.01 -4.96
CA LYS A 228 -15.76 16.94 -4.30
C LYS A 228 -14.93 16.15 -5.30
N GLY A 229 -13.77 15.66 -4.86
CA GLY A 229 -12.98 14.72 -5.64
C GLY A 229 -12.11 15.35 -6.71
N SER A 230 -11.24 14.52 -7.27
CA SER A 230 -10.37 14.92 -8.38
C SER A 230 -9.79 13.72 -9.13
N TRP A 231 -9.13 14.00 -10.25
CA TRP A 231 -8.45 13.00 -11.08
C TRP A 231 -6.93 13.11 -10.93
N VAL A 232 -6.26 12.00 -10.63
CA VAL A 232 -4.79 11.96 -10.49
C VAL A 232 -4.07 12.48 -11.74
N ASN A 233 -4.62 12.17 -12.92
CA ASN A 233 -4.06 12.61 -14.21
C ASN A 233 -4.00 14.13 -14.36
N ASN A 234 -4.89 14.90 -13.69
CA ASN A 234 -4.83 16.35 -13.74
C ASN A 234 -3.58 16.87 -13.03
N ALA A 235 -3.29 16.36 -11.83
CA ALA A 235 -2.09 16.74 -11.08
C ALA A 235 -0.80 16.26 -11.77
N TYR A 236 -0.80 15.05 -12.32
CA TYR A 236 0.34 14.56 -13.11
C TYR A 236 0.60 15.42 -14.35
N ARG A 237 -0.45 15.81 -15.09
CA ARG A 237 -0.30 16.73 -16.24
C ARG A 237 0.12 18.13 -15.80
N PHE A 238 -0.38 18.60 -14.66
CA PHE A 238 0.02 19.88 -14.09
C PHE A 238 1.53 19.89 -13.80
N SER A 239 2.01 18.91 -13.03
CA SER A 239 3.43 18.78 -12.69
C SER A 239 4.31 18.55 -13.90
N GLN A 240 3.90 17.69 -14.85
CA GLN A 240 4.62 17.45 -16.09
C GLN A 240 4.82 18.72 -16.93
N LYS A 241 3.79 19.57 -17.03
CA LYS A 241 3.84 20.83 -17.78
C LYS A 241 4.50 21.98 -17.01
N HIS A 242 4.63 21.86 -15.69
CA HIS A 242 5.28 22.87 -14.88
C HIS A 242 6.74 23.03 -15.34
N LYS A 243 7.27 24.27 -15.35
CA LYS A 243 8.64 24.49 -15.84
C LYS A 243 9.68 23.96 -14.86
N GLU A 244 9.43 24.20 -13.57
CA GLU A 244 10.29 23.80 -12.47
C GLU A 244 9.73 22.59 -11.72
N ILE A 245 10.52 22.07 -10.79
CA ILE A 245 10.08 21.09 -9.80
C ILE A 245 9.03 21.73 -8.89
N ASP A 246 7.89 21.07 -8.70
CA ASP A 246 6.66 21.72 -8.21
C ASP A 246 6.02 21.06 -6.98
N ILE A 247 6.08 19.73 -6.85
CA ILE A 247 5.43 19.01 -5.75
C ILE A 247 6.25 19.20 -4.46
N PRO A 248 5.70 19.87 -3.43
CA PRO A 248 6.43 20.16 -2.20
C PRO A 248 6.37 19.00 -1.20
N LEU A 249 7.19 19.09 -0.17
CA LEU A 249 7.08 18.26 1.03
C LEU A 249 5.83 18.60 1.84
N GLU A 250 5.32 17.65 2.61
CA GLU A 250 4.18 17.80 3.51
C GLU A 250 4.40 18.86 4.60
N ASN A 251 5.63 19.01 5.10
CA ASN A 251 5.97 20.08 6.05
C ASN A 251 5.94 21.49 5.42
N ASN A 252 6.05 21.58 4.09
CA ASN A 252 5.93 22.82 3.33
C ASN A 252 4.48 23.10 2.91
N CYS A 253 3.63 22.07 2.85
CA CYS A 253 2.23 22.22 2.48
C CYS A 253 1.36 21.19 3.19
N SER A 254 1.10 21.39 4.47
CA SER A 254 0.51 20.34 5.30
C SER A 254 -0.95 20.07 4.99
N TYR A 255 -1.29 18.79 4.93
CA TYR A 255 -2.63 18.28 4.73
C TYR A 255 -3.58 18.70 5.85
N GLN A 256 -4.65 19.39 5.44
CA GLN A 256 -5.73 19.72 6.35
C GLN A 256 -6.76 18.59 6.33
N THR A 257 -6.99 17.98 7.49
CA THR A 257 -7.88 16.81 7.62
C THR A 257 -9.37 17.17 7.58
N LYS A 258 -9.70 18.43 7.87
CA LYS A 258 -11.06 18.97 7.82
C LYS A 258 -11.31 19.61 6.46
N GLY A 259 -12.45 19.28 5.86
CA GLY A 259 -12.95 20.03 4.71
C GLY A 259 -13.27 21.48 5.10
N MET A 260 -13.27 22.36 4.11
CA MET A 260 -13.71 23.75 4.27
C MET A 260 -14.88 23.98 3.32
N ASP A 261 -16.02 24.36 3.88
CA ASP A 261 -17.21 24.64 3.10
C ASP A 261 -16.91 25.74 2.07
N LEU A 262 -17.39 25.53 0.85
CA LEU A 262 -17.17 26.42 -0.30
C LEU A 262 -15.72 26.55 -0.79
N ASN A 263 -14.74 25.91 -0.13
CA ASN A 263 -13.33 25.98 -0.48
C ASN A 263 -12.65 24.62 -0.33
N GLU A 264 -13.03 23.68 -1.19
CA GLU A 264 -12.59 22.29 -1.13
C GLU A 264 -11.07 22.13 -1.27
N THR A 265 -10.43 22.97 -2.09
CA THR A 265 -8.96 23.02 -2.28
C THR A 265 -8.24 23.90 -1.26
N GLN A 266 -8.98 24.65 -0.45
CA GLN A 266 -8.46 25.50 0.63
C GLN A 266 -7.47 26.55 0.12
N ILE A 267 -7.83 27.23 -0.96
CA ILE A 267 -7.03 28.33 -1.51
C ILE A 267 -7.30 29.64 -0.74
N PRO A 268 -6.36 30.61 -0.74
CA PRO A 268 -5.01 30.51 -1.29
C PRO A 268 -4.16 29.50 -0.52
N LEU A 269 -3.32 28.74 -1.24
CA LEU A 269 -2.32 27.91 -0.58
C LEU A 269 -1.28 28.80 0.13
N PRO A 270 -0.77 28.39 1.30
CA PRO A 270 0.39 29.02 1.92
C PRO A 270 1.58 29.15 0.96
N SER A 271 2.38 30.21 1.08
CA SER A 271 3.46 30.51 0.14
C SER A 271 4.54 29.43 0.08
N ASN A 272 4.78 28.72 1.18
CA ASN A 272 5.68 27.57 1.25
C ASN A 272 5.20 26.36 0.44
N CYS A 273 3.90 26.27 0.08
CA CYS A 273 3.40 25.23 -0.82
C CYS A 273 3.98 25.30 -2.24
N HIS A 274 4.64 26.40 -2.61
CA HIS A 274 5.28 26.55 -3.92
C HIS A 274 6.77 26.14 -3.92
N GLN A 275 7.27 25.57 -2.82
CA GLN A 275 8.64 25.07 -2.71
C GLN A 275 8.72 23.60 -3.15
N GLY A 276 8.76 23.37 -4.46
CA GLY A 276 8.80 22.03 -5.04
C GLY A 276 10.08 21.25 -4.73
N THR A 277 9.91 19.94 -4.53
CA THR A 277 10.95 18.94 -4.26
C THR A 277 10.97 17.83 -5.31
N VAL A 278 9.79 17.45 -5.81
CA VAL A 278 9.63 16.41 -6.83
C VAL A 278 8.78 16.91 -8.00
N LYS A 279 8.99 16.35 -9.17
CA LYS A 279 8.22 16.61 -10.39
C LYS A 279 7.88 15.32 -11.10
N VAL A 280 6.67 15.20 -11.61
CA VAL A 280 6.30 14.13 -12.54
C VAL A 280 6.87 14.44 -13.92
N VAL A 281 7.68 13.52 -14.46
CA VAL A 281 8.25 13.65 -15.81
C VAL A 281 7.38 12.93 -16.82
N SER A 282 6.95 11.71 -16.50
CA SER A 282 6.03 10.94 -17.33
C SER A 282 5.12 10.03 -16.51
N PHE A 283 3.94 9.80 -17.06
CA PHE A 283 2.97 8.84 -16.55
C PHE A 283 2.23 8.22 -17.74
N GLU A 284 1.60 7.08 -17.51
CA GLU A 284 0.89 6.32 -18.53
C GLU A 284 -0.53 5.98 -18.06
N ASP A 285 -1.46 5.94 -19.02
CA ASP A 285 -2.80 5.41 -18.80
C ASP A 285 -2.76 3.88 -18.85
N VAL A 286 -3.31 3.22 -17.82
CA VAL A 286 -3.36 1.76 -17.70
C VAL A 286 -4.81 1.30 -17.81
N ARG A 287 -5.16 0.56 -18.87
CA ARG A 287 -6.57 0.31 -19.22
C ARG A 287 -7.09 -1.04 -18.76
N THR A 288 -6.31 -2.11 -18.86
CA THR A 288 -6.76 -3.48 -18.55
C THR A 288 -6.09 -4.00 -17.28
N LEU A 289 -6.68 -5.01 -16.63
CA LEU A 289 -6.03 -5.67 -15.49
C LEU A 289 -4.72 -6.36 -15.91
N VAL A 290 -4.62 -6.82 -17.15
CA VAL A 290 -3.36 -7.34 -17.71
C VAL A 290 -2.29 -6.25 -17.76
N ASN A 291 -2.62 -5.03 -18.18
CA ASN A 291 -1.64 -3.94 -18.14
C ASN A 291 -1.26 -3.56 -16.70
N VAL A 292 -2.19 -3.65 -15.74
CA VAL A 292 -1.86 -3.46 -14.31
C VAL A 292 -0.83 -4.49 -13.88
N ILE A 293 -1.04 -5.79 -14.18
CA ILE A 293 -0.11 -6.87 -13.85
C ILE A 293 1.28 -6.60 -14.44
N GLU A 294 1.36 -6.22 -15.71
CA GLU A 294 2.64 -5.94 -16.36
C GLU A 294 3.36 -4.74 -15.74
N LYS A 295 2.65 -3.68 -15.35
CA LYS A 295 3.24 -2.56 -14.62
C LYS A 295 3.75 -2.96 -13.24
N LEU A 296 2.96 -3.74 -12.49
CA LEU A 296 3.37 -4.23 -11.18
C LEU A 296 4.65 -5.06 -11.31
N LYS A 297 4.72 -6.00 -12.26
CA LYS A 297 5.92 -6.81 -12.54
C LYS A 297 7.17 -5.99 -12.91
N GLN A 298 6.97 -4.78 -13.42
CA GLN A 298 8.03 -3.81 -13.71
C GLN A 298 8.40 -2.95 -12.49
N ASN A 299 7.93 -3.31 -11.28
CA ASN A 299 8.06 -2.50 -10.06
C ASN A 299 7.42 -1.11 -10.16
N ILE A 300 6.39 -0.95 -11.00
CA ILE A 300 5.66 0.32 -11.15
C ILE A 300 4.29 0.18 -10.47
N PRO A 301 4.01 0.95 -9.40
CA PRO A 301 2.71 0.91 -8.77
C PRO A 301 1.65 1.59 -9.64
N VAL A 302 0.40 1.16 -9.53
CA VAL A 302 -0.70 1.63 -10.39
C VAL A 302 -1.84 2.20 -9.56
N ILE A 303 -2.22 3.45 -9.82
CA ILE A 303 -3.40 4.08 -9.21
C ILE A 303 -4.64 3.49 -9.85
N MET A 304 -5.41 2.73 -9.08
CA MET A 304 -6.67 2.13 -9.50
C MET A 304 -7.85 2.86 -8.87
N ALA A 305 -9.03 2.70 -9.47
CA ALA A 305 -10.27 3.20 -8.90
C ALA A 305 -11.39 2.16 -9.02
N ALA A 306 -12.23 2.06 -8.00
CA ALA A 306 -13.36 1.14 -7.95
C ALA A 306 -14.59 1.78 -7.26
N LYS A 307 -15.76 1.20 -7.48
CA LYS A 307 -16.92 1.35 -6.61
C LYS A 307 -16.71 0.44 -5.39
N LEU A 308 -17.09 0.92 -4.22
CA LEU A 308 -16.79 0.22 -2.97
C LEU A 308 -17.95 -0.65 -2.50
N THR A 309 -17.64 -1.83 -1.96
CA THR A 309 -18.60 -2.79 -1.40
C THR A 309 -18.52 -2.81 0.13
N GLU A 310 -19.48 -3.44 0.82
CA GLU A 310 -19.43 -3.49 2.30
C GLU A 310 -18.18 -4.18 2.85
N ASN A 311 -17.76 -5.28 2.24
CA ASN A 311 -16.52 -5.95 2.61
C ASN A 311 -15.26 -5.12 2.26
N PHE A 312 -15.34 -4.12 1.37
CA PHE A 312 -14.24 -3.18 1.21
C PHE A 312 -14.07 -2.32 2.47
N TYR A 313 -15.17 -1.83 3.06
CA TYR A 313 -15.10 -1.06 4.30
C TYR A 313 -14.67 -1.90 5.50
N LYS A 314 -15.09 -3.17 5.55
CA LYS A 314 -14.81 -4.09 6.66
C LYS A 314 -14.15 -5.36 6.14
N ASN A 315 -12.82 -5.38 6.16
CA ASN A 315 -12.00 -6.55 5.85
C ASN A 315 -10.80 -6.67 6.79
N GLN A 316 -10.13 -7.82 6.74
CA GLN A 316 -8.92 -8.13 7.50
C GLN A 316 -7.69 -8.39 6.59
N GLY A 317 -7.73 -7.95 5.33
CA GLY A 317 -6.65 -8.18 4.36
C GLY A 317 -7.07 -8.84 3.04
N LEU A 318 -8.35 -9.20 2.87
CA LEU A 318 -8.91 -9.72 1.61
C LEU A 318 -10.27 -9.08 1.34
N VAL A 319 -10.47 -8.60 0.12
CA VAL A 319 -11.75 -8.15 -0.42
C VAL A 319 -12.11 -9.07 -1.60
N SER A 320 -13.14 -9.88 -1.40
CA SER A 320 -13.59 -10.91 -2.32
C SER A 320 -14.93 -10.57 -2.97
N LEU A 321 -15.20 -11.14 -4.14
CA LEU A 321 -16.48 -11.02 -4.81
C LEU A 321 -17.59 -11.73 -4.02
N GLY A 322 -17.31 -12.93 -3.48
CA GLY A 322 -18.28 -13.73 -2.75
C GLY A 322 -18.81 -13.08 -1.46
N GLU A 323 -18.12 -12.06 -0.94
CA GLU A 323 -18.54 -11.30 0.24
C GLU A 323 -19.01 -9.88 -0.08
N ALA A 324 -18.94 -9.45 -1.34
CA ALA A 324 -19.26 -8.09 -1.76
C ALA A 324 -20.69 -7.66 -1.44
N ASP A 325 -21.64 -8.58 -1.60
CA ASP A 325 -23.08 -8.32 -1.46
C ASP A 325 -23.66 -8.80 -0.11
N LYS A 326 -22.81 -9.35 0.80
CA LYS A 326 -23.24 -9.77 2.14
C LYS A 326 -23.49 -8.53 3.00
N LYS A 327 -24.75 -8.11 3.10
CA LYS A 327 -25.18 -6.98 3.95
C LYS A 327 -24.82 -7.27 5.42
N LEU A 328 -23.93 -6.47 6.00
CA LEU A 328 -23.53 -6.57 7.41
C LEU A 328 -24.55 -5.94 8.38
N GLY A 329 -25.84 -6.13 8.14
CA GLY A 329 -26.89 -5.92 9.15
C GLY A 329 -27.59 -4.56 9.21
N VAL A 330 -27.40 -3.64 8.26
CA VAL A 330 -28.23 -2.44 8.15
C VAL A 330 -28.47 -2.15 6.67
N GLY A 331 -29.72 -1.93 6.28
CA GLY A 331 -30.07 -1.58 4.90
C GLY A 331 -29.28 -0.35 4.46
N LEU A 332 -28.40 -0.52 3.49
CA LEU A 332 -27.66 0.58 2.89
C LEU A 332 -27.77 0.50 1.37
N ASP A 333 -28.17 1.64 0.84
CA ASP A 333 -28.45 1.98 -0.54
C ASP A 333 -27.16 2.02 -1.38
N GLN A 334 -27.34 1.73 -2.68
CA GLN A 334 -26.48 2.16 -3.80
C GLN A 334 -25.00 2.40 -3.47
N HIS A 335 -24.22 1.31 -3.41
CA HIS A 335 -22.75 1.27 -3.26
C HIS A 335 -21.95 1.87 -4.44
N ALA A 336 -22.41 2.98 -5.01
CA ALA A 336 -22.07 3.47 -6.34
C ALA A 336 -21.00 4.59 -6.37
N LEU A 337 -20.34 4.89 -5.25
CA LEU A 337 -19.42 6.01 -5.14
C LEU A 337 -17.97 5.54 -5.37
N GLY A 338 -17.23 6.28 -6.17
CA GLY A 338 -15.87 5.93 -6.59
C GLY A 338 -14.82 6.25 -5.55
N HIS A 339 -13.80 5.41 -5.48
CA HIS A 339 -12.64 5.57 -4.60
C HIS A 339 -11.38 5.13 -5.31
N ALA A 340 -10.28 5.84 -5.06
CA ALA A 340 -8.97 5.56 -5.65
C ALA A 340 -8.00 5.02 -4.59
N PHE A 341 -7.15 4.08 -5.01
CA PHE A 341 -6.14 3.44 -4.17
C PHE A 341 -4.93 3.01 -5.02
N LEU A 342 -3.82 2.66 -4.37
CA LEU A 342 -2.58 2.30 -5.06
C LEU A 342 -2.40 0.78 -5.09
N ALA A 343 -2.36 0.16 -6.27
CA ALA A 343 -1.90 -1.20 -6.45
C ALA A 343 -0.39 -1.28 -6.29
N VAL A 344 0.06 -2.18 -5.42
CA VAL A 344 1.45 -2.34 -5.00
C VAL A 344 1.94 -3.78 -5.05
N GLY A 345 1.10 -4.72 -5.48
CA GLY A 345 1.52 -6.11 -5.61
C GLY A 345 0.44 -7.00 -6.19
N LEU A 346 0.82 -8.24 -6.39
CA LEU A 346 0.05 -9.30 -7.02
C LEU A 346 0.31 -10.60 -6.28
N MET A 347 -0.75 -11.35 -6.00
CA MET A 347 -0.67 -12.67 -5.39
C MET A 347 -1.57 -13.64 -6.15
N GLU A 348 -1.08 -14.83 -6.42
CA GLU A 348 -1.91 -15.93 -6.90
C GLU A 348 -2.94 -16.30 -5.83
N LEU A 349 -4.16 -16.65 -6.24
CA LEU A 349 -5.18 -17.13 -5.31
C LEU A 349 -5.08 -18.66 -5.12
N PRO A 350 -5.43 -19.20 -3.94
CA PRO A 350 -5.52 -20.64 -3.73
C PRO A 350 -6.46 -21.32 -4.73
N GLU A 351 -6.11 -22.54 -5.16
CA GLU A 351 -6.84 -23.28 -6.21
C GLU A 351 -8.33 -23.42 -5.90
N LYS A 352 -8.66 -23.67 -4.63
CA LYS A 352 -10.04 -23.89 -4.17
C LYS A 352 -10.98 -22.71 -4.44
N ILE A 353 -10.45 -21.49 -4.50
CA ILE A 353 -11.26 -20.28 -4.69
C ILE A 353 -11.14 -19.66 -6.08
N LYS A 354 -10.24 -20.18 -6.94
CA LYS A 354 -9.99 -19.57 -8.25
C LYS A 354 -11.23 -19.47 -9.13
N THR A 355 -12.09 -20.49 -9.06
CA THR A 355 -13.32 -20.51 -9.85
C THR A 355 -14.34 -19.45 -9.40
N GLN A 356 -14.33 -19.04 -8.13
CA GLN A 356 -15.26 -18.04 -7.59
C GLN A 356 -14.68 -16.62 -7.57
N GLU A 357 -13.36 -16.49 -7.38
CA GLU A 357 -12.68 -15.22 -7.12
C GLU A 357 -11.72 -14.77 -8.23
N GLY A 358 -11.39 -15.66 -9.16
CA GLY A 358 -10.39 -15.45 -10.21
C GLY A 358 -9.03 -16.00 -9.82
N SER A 359 -8.03 -15.86 -10.69
CA SER A 359 -6.74 -16.53 -10.56
C SER A 359 -5.77 -15.82 -9.62
N PHE A 360 -5.99 -14.52 -9.38
CA PHE A 360 -5.12 -13.67 -8.59
C PHE A 360 -5.90 -12.63 -7.78
N CYS A 361 -5.20 -12.00 -6.85
CA CYS A 361 -5.64 -10.77 -6.21
C CYS A 361 -4.53 -9.71 -6.31
N ILE A 362 -4.94 -8.45 -6.41
CA ILE A 362 -4.02 -7.31 -6.42
C ILE A 362 -3.93 -6.78 -5.00
N VAL A 363 -2.70 -6.69 -4.48
CA VAL A 363 -2.43 -6.07 -3.19
C VAL A 363 -2.45 -4.56 -3.38
N ILE A 364 -3.26 -3.88 -2.58
CA ILE A 364 -3.42 -2.43 -2.65
C ILE A 364 -3.10 -1.79 -1.30
N ALA A 365 -2.63 -0.54 -1.35
CA ALA A 365 -2.50 0.35 -0.22
C ALA A 365 -3.64 1.39 -0.27
N ASN A 366 -4.35 1.54 0.84
CA ASN A 366 -5.44 2.52 0.98
C ASN A 366 -4.99 3.75 1.78
N SER A 367 -5.82 4.78 1.80
CA SER A 367 -5.59 6.06 2.46
C SER A 367 -6.56 6.32 3.63
N TRP A 368 -6.94 5.27 4.37
CA TRP A 368 -7.84 5.35 5.54
C TRP A 368 -7.14 4.95 6.85
N GLY A 369 -5.82 5.15 6.91
CA GLY A 369 -5.00 4.79 8.04
C GLY A 369 -4.76 3.28 8.17
N LYS A 370 -3.96 2.92 9.17
CA LYS A 370 -3.51 1.53 9.42
C LYS A 370 -4.62 0.61 9.92
N GLY A 371 -5.75 1.18 10.36
CA GLY A 371 -6.90 0.42 10.86
C GLY A 371 -7.73 -0.26 9.77
N TRP A 372 -7.55 0.14 8.51
CA TRP A 372 -8.23 -0.48 7.39
C TRP A 372 -7.47 -1.73 6.90
N GLY A 373 -8.18 -2.86 6.75
CA GLY A 373 -7.60 -4.11 6.26
C GLY A 373 -6.45 -4.63 7.13
N ALA A 374 -5.37 -5.08 6.48
CA ALA A 374 -4.13 -5.49 7.11
C ALA A 374 -3.13 -4.33 7.15
N GLY A 375 -3.20 -3.50 8.20
CA GLY A 375 -2.26 -2.39 8.40
C GLY A 375 -2.38 -1.26 7.37
N GLY A 376 -3.53 -1.12 6.71
CA GLY A 376 -3.76 -0.18 5.60
C GLY A 376 -3.74 -0.83 4.21
N TYR A 377 -3.56 -2.15 4.14
CA TYR A 377 -3.46 -2.90 2.89
C TYR A 377 -4.54 -3.98 2.79
N SER A 378 -4.85 -4.40 1.58
CA SER A 378 -5.72 -5.55 1.33
C SER A 378 -5.44 -6.16 -0.03
N CYS A 379 -5.78 -7.43 -0.21
CA CYS A 379 -5.79 -8.07 -1.52
C CYS A 379 -7.20 -8.04 -2.12
N LEU A 380 -7.35 -7.51 -3.32
CA LEU A 380 -8.64 -7.43 -4.02
C LEU A 380 -8.66 -8.50 -5.12
N THR A 381 -9.64 -9.40 -5.08
CA THR A 381 -9.69 -10.52 -6.03
C THR A 381 -9.96 -10.04 -7.46
N GLU A 382 -9.42 -10.76 -8.46
CA GLU A 382 -9.58 -10.45 -9.88
C GLU A 382 -11.05 -10.23 -10.25
N LYS A 383 -11.96 -11.11 -9.78
CA LYS A 383 -13.38 -11.00 -10.10
C LYS A 383 -14.06 -9.83 -9.38
N TRP A 384 -13.62 -9.49 -8.16
CA TRP A 384 -14.10 -8.28 -7.50
C TRP A 384 -13.69 -7.04 -8.30
N LEU A 385 -12.42 -6.94 -8.70
CA LEU A 385 -11.91 -5.84 -9.50
C LEU A 385 -12.61 -5.74 -10.85
N THR A 386 -12.83 -6.86 -11.53
CA THR A 386 -13.53 -6.90 -12.81
C THR A 386 -14.95 -6.35 -12.69
N LYS A 387 -15.67 -6.67 -11.60
CA LYS A 387 -17.06 -6.22 -11.38
C LYS A 387 -17.14 -4.75 -10.95
N TYR A 388 -16.25 -4.31 -10.06
CA TYR A 388 -16.40 -3.03 -9.36
C TYR A 388 -15.41 -1.94 -9.80
N ARG A 389 -14.42 -2.24 -10.64
CA ARG A 389 -13.52 -1.20 -11.18
C ARG A 389 -14.31 -0.09 -11.87
N GLN A 390 -13.78 1.12 -11.80
CA GLN A 390 -14.32 2.24 -12.54
C GLN A 390 -13.99 2.08 -14.03
N PRO A 391 -14.94 2.37 -14.94
CA PRO A 391 -14.75 2.24 -16.39
C PRO A 391 -13.98 3.44 -16.96
N ALA A 392 -12.82 3.72 -16.37
CA ALA A 392 -11.89 4.77 -16.75
C ALA A 392 -10.46 4.20 -16.77
N PRO A 393 -9.52 4.83 -17.51
CA PRO A 393 -8.11 4.48 -17.41
C PRO A 393 -7.60 4.69 -15.98
N PHE A 394 -6.84 3.72 -15.50
CA PHE A 394 -5.97 3.87 -14.34
C PHE A 394 -4.72 4.66 -14.73
N ALA A 395 -3.89 5.01 -13.74
CA ALA A 395 -2.68 5.78 -14.00
C ALA A 395 -1.46 5.10 -13.37
N ALA A 396 -0.32 5.18 -14.04
CA ALA A 396 0.97 4.79 -13.50
C ALA A 396 1.97 5.91 -13.75
N VAL A 397 2.49 6.53 -12.69
CA VAL A 397 3.66 7.40 -12.81
C VAL A 397 4.87 6.52 -13.13
N THR A 398 5.61 6.86 -14.19
CA THR A 398 6.72 6.02 -14.66
C THR A 398 8.07 6.69 -14.48
N HIS A 399 8.11 8.02 -14.50
CA HIS A 399 9.34 8.77 -14.27
C HIS A 399 9.06 10.04 -13.46
N ILE A 400 9.97 10.32 -12.54
CA ILE A 400 9.97 11.51 -11.70
C ILE A 400 11.35 12.16 -11.72
N SER A 401 11.40 13.46 -11.45
CA SER A 401 12.62 14.23 -11.20
C SER A 401 12.61 14.72 -9.76
N VAL A 402 13.77 14.70 -9.12
CA VAL A 402 13.97 15.18 -7.74
C VAL A 402 14.95 16.34 -7.76
N ARG A 403 14.81 17.28 -6.83
CA ARG A 403 15.72 18.41 -6.67
C ARG A 403 17.07 18.00 -6.11
#